data_AF-A0A7X7MRU4-F1
#
_entry.id   AF-A0A7X7MRU4-F1
#
_cell.length_a   1.000
_cell.length_b   1.000
_cell.length_c   1.000
_cell.angle_alpha   90.00
_cell.angle_beta   90.00
_cell.angle_gamma   90.00
#
_symmetry.space_group_name_H-M   'P 1'
#
loop_
_entity.id
_entity.type
_entity.pdbx_description
1 polymer ?
#
loop_
_entity_poly.entity_id
_entity_poly.type
_entity_poly.pdbx_seq_one_letter_code
_entity_poly.pdbx_strand_id
1 'polypeptide(L)'
;MAWCAEQRRRVRRAALAAVAACVAWPAAAAEDPEVARWFNRHDDAAWRPLAARWPAVKAAMTAPVENLALPLDYHADGRVRARLRAKKAQVFADGMIFAEDVVVELLTAEGGPDGTLTAEGCLFDREARHGYCDGRVTVEKDGDRLKGRGMYFSMAGEYIKIMAECEIRTHRIRNNFGRF
;
A
#
# COMPACT_ATOMS: atom_id res chain seq x y z
N MET A 1 -66.77 -14.84 23.65
CA MET A 1 -65.66 -13.85 23.70
C MET A 1 -64.26 -14.44 23.44
N ALA A 2 -64.11 -15.57 22.71
CA ALA A 2 -62.79 -16.16 22.42
C ALA A 2 -62.23 -15.83 21.02
N TRP A 3 -63.10 -15.56 20.04
CA TRP A 3 -62.73 -15.36 18.63
C TRP A 3 -61.89 -14.09 18.36
N CYS A 4 -62.18 -12.99 19.08
CA CYS A 4 -61.47 -11.72 18.88
C CYS A 4 -60.04 -11.69 19.43
N ALA A 5 -59.70 -12.55 20.41
CA ALA A 5 -58.37 -12.60 20.99
C ALA A 5 -57.35 -13.32 20.09
N GLU A 6 -57.83 -14.28 19.31
CA GLU A 6 -57.01 -15.16 18.46
C GLU A 6 -56.62 -14.47 17.15
N GLN A 7 -57.52 -13.66 16.56
CA GLN A 7 -57.21 -12.81 15.42
C GLN A 7 -56.16 -11.73 15.75
N ARG A 8 -56.22 -11.09 16.93
CA ARG A 8 -55.23 -10.08 17.34
C ARG A 8 -53.83 -10.67 17.55
N ARG A 9 -53.72 -11.92 18.02
CA ARG A 9 -52.42 -12.61 18.17
C ARG A 9 -51.82 -13.00 16.82
N ARG A 10 -52.63 -13.42 15.84
CA ARG A 10 -52.16 -13.75 14.49
C ARG A 10 -51.65 -12.53 13.73
N VAL A 11 -52.37 -11.40 13.80
CA VAL A 11 -51.94 -10.14 13.16
C VAL A 11 -50.65 -9.58 13.77
N ARG A 12 -50.49 -9.65 15.10
CA ARG A 12 -49.24 -9.21 15.76
C ARG A 12 -48.04 -10.09 15.41
N ARG A 13 -48.22 -11.41 15.26
CA ARG A 13 -47.14 -12.32 14.84
C ARG A 13 -46.76 -12.13 13.37
N ALA A 14 -47.73 -11.87 12.49
CA ALA A 14 -47.46 -11.56 11.08
C ALA A 14 -46.72 -10.21 10.93
N ALA A 15 -47.10 -9.19 11.70
CA ALA A 15 -46.43 -7.89 11.68
C ALA A 15 -44.98 -7.96 12.22
N LEU A 16 -44.72 -8.75 13.27
CA LEU A 16 -43.36 -8.96 13.79
C LEU A 16 -42.47 -9.77 12.84
N ALA A 17 -43.01 -10.74 12.11
CA ALA A 17 -42.26 -11.48 11.10
C ALA A 17 -41.90 -10.62 9.88
N ALA A 18 -42.79 -9.70 9.47
CA ALA A 18 -42.51 -8.75 8.39
C ALA A 18 -41.45 -7.71 8.79
N VAL A 19 -41.45 -7.24 10.04
CA VAL A 19 -40.42 -6.30 10.54
C VAL A 19 -39.07 -6.99 10.72
N ALA A 20 -39.02 -8.25 11.17
CA ALA A 20 -37.77 -9.01 11.26
C ALA A 20 -37.17 -9.36 9.88
N ALA A 21 -37.99 -9.59 8.87
CA ALA A 21 -37.54 -9.87 7.50
C ALA A 21 -36.95 -8.63 6.79
N CYS A 22 -37.34 -7.41 7.19
CA CYS A 22 -36.82 -6.17 6.61
C CYS A 22 -35.50 -5.67 7.24
N VAL A 23 -35.13 -6.16 8.43
CA VAL A 23 -33.91 -5.73 9.15
C VAL A 23 -32.73 -6.70 8.91
N ALA A 24 -32.98 -7.86 8.31
CA ALA A 24 -31.98 -8.88 8.01
C ALA A 24 -31.67 -8.98 6.50
N TRP A 25 -31.70 -7.87 5.77
CA TRP A 25 -30.99 -7.82 4.49
C TRP A 25 -29.55 -7.42 4.81
N PRO A 26 -28.58 -8.36 4.88
CA PRO A 26 -27.21 -7.94 4.69
C PRO A 26 -27.20 -7.40 3.27
N ALA A 27 -27.11 -6.08 3.14
CA ALA A 27 -26.51 -5.50 1.96
C ALA A 27 -25.04 -5.94 1.96
N ALA A 28 -24.80 -7.23 1.69
CA ALA A 28 -23.63 -7.62 0.94
C ALA A 28 -23.87 -7.01 -0.45
N ALA A 29 -23.66 -5.70 -0.56
CA ALA A 29 -23.44 -5.07 -1.84
C ALA A 29 -22.35 -5.91 -2.47
N ALA A 30 -22.71 -6.67 -3.51
CA ALA A 30 -21.73 -7.42 -4.27
C ALA A 30 -20.64 -6.42 -4.63
N GLU A 31 -19.45 -6.65 -4.09
CA GLU A 31 -18.30 -5.79 -4.35
C GLU A 31 -18.17 -5.69 -5.87
N ASP A 32 -18.21 -4.47 -6.39
CA ASP A 32 -18.18 -4.22 -7.83
C ASP A 32 -16.97 -5.01 -8.40
N PRO A 33 -17.18 -5.96 -9.34
CA PRO A 33 -16.11 -6.78 -9.88
C PRO A 33 -14.94 -5.97 -10.43
N GLU A 34 -15.19 -4.75 -10.92
CA GLU A 34 -14.15 -3.84 -11.38
C GLU A 34 -13.34 -3.25 -10.21
N VAL A 35 -14.02 -2.87 -9.12
CA VAL A 35 -13.37 -2.40 -7.87
C VAL A 35 -12.55 -3.54 -7.27
N ALA A 36 -13.13 -4.73 -7.15
CA ALA A 36 -12.43 -5.93 -6.67
C ALA A 36 -11.22 -6.26 -7.55
N ARG A 37 -11.36 -6.21 -8.88
CA ARG A 37 -10.23 -6.39 -9.81
C ARG A 37 -9.11 -5.38 -9.57
N TRP A 38 -9.46 -4.12 -9.31
CA TRP A 38 -8.48 -3.06 -9.09
C TRP A 38 -7.69 -3.29 -7.80
N PHE A 39 -8.36 -3.65 -6.70
CA PHE A 39 -7.72 -3.98 -5.43
C PHE A 39 -6.95 -5.31 -5.46
N ASN A 40 -7.43 -6.30 -6.22
CA ASN A 40 -6.80 -7.61 -6.37
C ASN A 40 -5.70 -7.66 -7.44
N ARG A 41 -5.48 -6.57 -8.19
CA ARG A 41 -4.43 -6.51 -9.23
C ARG A 41 -3.04 -6.81 -8.66
N HIS A 42 -2.81 -6.41 -7.41
CA HIS A 42 -1.55 -6.62 -6.72
C HIS A 42 -1.84 -7.32 -5.39
N ASP A 43 -1.81 -8.65 -5.43
CA ASP A 43 -2.02 -9.47 -4.27
C ASP A 43 -0.95 -9.23 -3.19
N ASP A 44 -1.18 -9.84 -2.03
CA ASP A 44 -0.29 -9.70 -0.90
C ASP A 44 0.93 -10.63 -0.94
N ALA A 45 1.03 -11.50 -1.95
CA ALA A 45 2.02 -12.57 -1.98
C ALA A 45 3.45 -12.05 -2.10
N ALA A 46 3.64 -10.91 -2.78
CA ALA A 46 4.96 -10.30 -2.94
C ALA A 46 5.45 -9.60 -1.66
N TRP A 47 4.58 -8.89 -0.95
CA TRP A 47 5.01 -8.03 0.16
C TRP A 47 4.99 -8.73 1.52
N ARG A 48 4.06 -9.68 1.76
CA ARG A 48 3.97 -10.37 3.06
C ARG A 48 5.24 -11.11 3.44
N PRO A 49 5.93 -11.84 2.53
CA PRO A 49 7.20 -12.49 2.86
C PRO A 49 8.29 -11.49 3.26
N LEU A 50 8.39 -10.35 2.56
CA LEU A 50 9.34 -9.29 2.92
C LEU A 50 9.04 -8.71 4.30
N ALA A 51 7.78 -8.38 4.57
CA ALA A 51 7.36 -7.87 5.86
C ALA A 51 7.64 -8.87 7.00
N ALA A 52 7.43 -10.17 6.76
CA ALA A 52 7.74 -11.21 7.73
C ALA A 52 9.24 -11.34 8.03
N ARG A 53 10.11 -11.02 7.07
CA ARG A 53 11.57 -11.03 7.25
C ARG A 53 12.10 -9.83 8.04
N TRP A 54 11.34 -8.73 8.09
CA TRP A 54 11.77 -7.46 8.69
C TRP A 54 12.41 -7.60 10.08
N PRO A 55 11.80 -8.25 11.08
CA PRO A 55 12.35 -8.28 12.44
C PRO A 55 13.71 -8.99 12.50
N ALA A 56 13.85 -10.10 11.76
CA ALA A 56 15.08 -10.89 11.73
C ALA A 56 16.21 -10.13 11.04
N VAL A 57 15.93 -9.49 9.91
CA VAL A 57 16.95 -8.72 9.17
C VAL A 57 17.39 -7.49 9.97
N LYS A 58 16.45 -6.77 10.59
CA LYS A 58 16.78 -5.64 11.46
C LYS A 58 17.67 -6.05 12.64
N ALA A 59 17.35 -7.19 13.28
CA ALA A 59 18.17 -7.71 14.38
C ALA A 59 19.57 -8.19 13.94
N ALA A 60 19.71 -8.61 12.68
CA ALA A 60 20.98 -9.07 12.10
C ALA A 60 21.90 -7.91 11.63
N MET A 61 21.43 -6.66 11.70
CA MET A 61 22.23 -5.48 11.37
C MET A 61 23.29 -5.23 12.44
N THR A 62 24.51 -5.70 12.20
CA THR A 62 25.62 -5.65 13.17
C THR A 62 26.75 -4.72 12.73
N ALA A 63 26.91 -4.51 11.42
CA ALA A 63 27.95 -3.66 10.84
C ALA A 63 27.38 -2.79 9.70
N PRO A 64 26.50 -1.82 10.02
CA PRO A 64 25.93 -0.94 9.00
C PRO A 64 26.98 0.00 8.41
N VAL A 65 26.88 0.20 7.10
CA VAL A 65 27.57 1.28 6.38
C VAL A 65 26.78 2.56 6.56
N GLU A 66 27.49 3.65 6.87
CA GLU A 66 26.88 4.98 6.98
C GLU A 66 26.86 5.71 5.64
N ASN A 67 25.83 6.53 5.42
CA ASN A 67 25.66 7.38 4.23
C ASN A 67 25.77 6.61 2.90
N LEU A 68 25.18 5.41 2.85
CA LEU A 68 25.19 4.56 1.66
C LEU A 68 24.41 5.23 0.52
N ALA A 69 24.97 5.17 -0.69
CA ALA A 69 24.26 5.45 -1.93
C ALA A 69 24.44 4.27 -2.91
N LEU A 70 23.35 3.71 -3.40
CA LEU A 70 23.36 2.54 -4.29
C LEU A 70 22.29 2.66 -5.39
N PRO A 71 22.62 2.40 -6.66
CA PRO A 71 21.61 2.21 -7.70
C PRO A 71 20.71 1.00 -7.39
N LEU A 72 19.41 1.19 -7.45
CA LEU A 72 18.42 0.10 -7.28
C LEU A 72 17.95 -0.46 -8.61
N ASP A 73 17.89 0.37 -9.64
CA ASP A 73 17.32 -0.01 -10.92
C ASP A 73 17.84 0.89 -12.06
N TYR A 74 17.72 0.41 -13.29
CA TYR A 74 18.31 1.02 -14.47
C TYR A 74 17.29 1.16 -15.61
N HIS A 75 17.44 2.22 -16.40
CA HIS A 75 16.80 2.37 -17.70
C HIS A 75 17.38 1.38 -18.71
N ALA A 76 16.70 1.19 -19.84
CA ALA A 76 17.13 0.26 -20.88
C ALA A 76 18.51 0.60 -21.48
N ASP A 77 18.92 1.88 -21.42
CA ASP A 77 20.23 2.36 -21.87
C ASP A 77 21.34 2.21 -20.81
N GLY A 78 21.04 1.60 -19.67
CA GLY A 78 21.96 1.37 -18.56
C GLY A 78 22.13 2.55 -17.61
N ARG A 79 21.44 3.68 -17.81
CA ARG A 79 21.44 4.79 -16.86
C ARG A 79 20.64 4.44 -15.61
N VAL A 80 20.99 5.06 -14.49
CA VAL A 80 20.28 4.81 -13.22
C VAL A 80 18.87 5.38 -13.30
N ARG A 81 17.88 4.52 -13.05
CA ARG A 81 16.45 4.88 -12.96
C ARG A 81 16.03 5.16 -11.53
N ALA A 82 16.59 4.43 -10.57
CA ALA A 82 16.33 4.63 -9.16
C ALA A 82 17.62 4.49 -8.35
N ARG A 83 17.83 5.39 -7.38
CA ARG A 83 18.98 5.37 -6.46
C ARG A 83 18.50 5.41 -5.02
N LEU A 84 18.93 4.42 -4.24
CA LEU A 84 18.79 4.42 -2.79
C LEU A 84 19.88 5.29 -2.17
N ARG A 85 19.47 6.12 -1.23
CA ARG A 85 20.33 6.74 -0.22
C ARG A 85 19.80 6.39 1.16
N ALA A 86 20.71 6.13 2.09
CA ALA A 86 20.35 5.79 3.45
C ALA A 86 21.39 6.32 4.42
N LYS A 87 20.95 6.74 5.61
CA LYS A 87 21.88 7.12 6.67
C LYS A 87 22.64 5.92 7.19
N LYS A 88 21.96 4.79 7.34
CA LYS A 88 22.56 3.49 7.71
C LYS A 88 21.99 2.42 6.81
N ALA A 89 22.84 1.53 6.32
CA ALA A 89 22.39 0.38 5.56
C ALA A 89 23.36 -0.80 5.69
N GLN A 90 22.82 -2.01 5.58
CA GLN A 90 23.60 -3.24 5.50
C GLN A 90 23.11 -4.05 4.30
N VAL A 91 24.06 -4.45 3.46
CA VAL A 91 23.83 -5.38 2.36
C VAL A 91 24.19 -6.77 2.88
N PHE A 92 23.23 -7.69 2.82
CA PHE A 92 23.39 -9.08 3.24
C PHE A 92 23.87 -9.95 2.08
N ALA A 93 24.44 -11.11 2.41
CA ALA A 93 25.03 -12.03 1.44
C ALA A 93 24.01 -12.58 0.43
N ASP A 94 22.73 -12.63 0.81
CA ASP A 94 21.61 -13.05 -0.04
C ASP A 94 21.09 -11.93 -0.96
N GLY A 95 21.75 -10.77 -0.98
CA GLY A 95 21.37 -9.63 -1.82
C GLY A 95 20.29 -8.73 -1.21
N MET A 96 19.81 -9.04 -0.01
CA MET A 96 18.89 -8.16 0.72
C MET A 96 19.62 -6.92 1.22
N ILE A 97 18.93 -5.79 1.19
CA ILE A 97 19.43 -4.52 1.71
C ILE A 97 18.46 -4.05 2.79
N PHE A 98 18.96 -3.94 4.02
CA PHE A 98 18.26 -3.22 5.07
C PHE A 98 18.82 -1.82 5.17
N ALA A 99 17.95 -0.83 5.30
CA ALA A 99 18.33 0.57 5.36
C ALA A 99 17.43 1.37 6.30
N GLU A 100 17.99 2.39 6.95
CA GLU A 100 17.33 3.34 7.85
C GLU A 100 17.54 4.78 7.35
N ASP A 101 16.54 5.64 7.59
CA ASP A 101 16.46 7.02 7.08
C ASP A 101 16.69 7.05 5.56
N VAL A 102 15.74 6.45 4.84
CA VAL A 102 15.84 6.11 3.43
C VAL A 102 15.28 7.23 2.56
N VAL A 103 16.00 7.53 1.49
CA VAL A 103 15.54 8.32 0.34
C VAL A 103 15.83 7.54 -0.94
N VAL A 104 14.80 7.19 -1.69
CA VAL A 104 14.92 6.65 -3.05
C VAL A 104 14.64 7.76 -4.04
N GLU A 105 15.68 8.18 -4.76
CA GLU A 105 15.61 9.12 -5.87
C GLU A 105 15.17 8.38 -7.12
N LEU A 106 14.10 8.84 -7.77
CA LEU A 106 13.68 8.39 -9.10
C LEU A 106 14.22 9.38 -10.13
N LEU A 107 14.80 8.86 -11.20
CA LEU A 107 15.50 9.65 -12.21
C LEU A 107 14.92 9.41 -13.61
N THR A 108 14.81 10.47 -14.40
CA THR A 108 14.46 10.40 -15.82
C THR A 108 15.56 9.70 -16.61
N ALA A 109 15.30 9.34 -17.87
CA ALA A 109 16.30 8.72 -18.75
C ALA A 109 17.51 9.65 -19.00
N GLU A 110 17.31 10.96 -18.89
CA GLU A 110 18.35 11.99 -18.98
C GLU A 110 19.14 12.17 -17.67
N GLY A 111 18.73 11.47 -16.60
CA GLY A 111 19.33 11.56 -15.27
C GLY A 111 18.81 12.72 -14.42
N GLY A 112 17.75 13.41 -14.85
CA GLY A 112 17.09 14.45 -14.07
C GLY A 112 16.19 13.86 -12.96
N PRO A 113 15.79 14.65 -11.96
CA PRO A 113 14.85 14.19 -10.93
C PRO A 113 13.45 13.96 -11.52
N ASP A 114 12.87 12.79 -11.25
CA ASP A 114 11.49 12.41 -11.63
C ASP A 114 10.57 12.29 -10.41
N GLY A 115 11.11 11.87 -9.27
CA GLY A 115 10.36 11.71 -8.04
C GLY A 115 11.23 11.28 -6.87
N THR A 116 10.65 11.26 -5.69
CA THR A 116 11.33 10.87 -4.46
C THR A 116 10.41 10.02 -3.60
N LEU A 117 10.96 8.98 -3.00
CA LEU A 117 10.34 8.17 -1.97
C LEU A 117 11.18 8.29 -0.69
N THR A 118 10.57 8.61 0.43
CA THR A 118 11.23 8.64 1.74
C THR A 118 10.58 7.64 2.69
N ALA A 119 11.40 7.00 3.52
CA ALA A 119 10.93 6.01 4.50
C ALA A 119 11.82 5.98 5.75
N GLU A 120 11.24 5.68 6.91
CA GLU A 120 11.99 5.51 8.17
C GLU A 120 12.92 4.28 8.09
N GLY A 121 12.47 3.20 7.48
CA GLY A 121 13.36 2.12 7.07
C GLY A 121 12.82 1.31 5.90
N CYS A 122 13.71 0.59 5.24
CA CYS A 122 13.42 -0.17 4.02
C CYS A 122 14.19 -1.48 4.02
N LEU A 123 13.49 -2.55 3.64
CA LEU A 123 14.05 -3.84 3.26
C LEU A 123 13.85 -4.00 1.75
N PHE A 124 14.94 -4.00 1.01
CA PHE A 124 14.93 -4.10 -0.45
C PHE A 124 15.55 -5.42 -0.90
N ASP A 125 14.87 -6.10 -1.81
CA ASP A 125 15.37 -7.28 -2.51
C ASP A 125 15.89 -6.84 -3.88
N ARG A 126 17.21 -7.00 -4.08
CA ARG A 126 17.87 -6.56 -5.30
C ARG A 126 17.57 -7.44 -6.50
N GLU A 127 17.33 -8.73 -6.29
CA GLU A 127 17.04 -9.68 -7.37
C GLU A 127 15.63 -9.45 -7.90
N ALA A 128 14.65 -9.39 -6.99
CA ALA A 128 13.25 -9.18 -7.35
C ALA A 128 12.91 -7.70 -7.64
N ARG A 129 13.82 -6.77 -7.33
CA ARG A 129 13.67 -5.31 -7.53
C ARG A 129 12.41 -4.74 -6.89
N HIS A 130 12.15 -5.15 -5.66
CA HIS A 130 11.03 -4.67 -4.85
C HIS A 130 11.48 -4.41 -3.41
N GLY A 131 10.72 -3.58 -2.70
CA GLY A 131 11.02 -3.28 -1.31
C GLY A 131 9.78 -3.14 -0.45
N TYR A 132 10.00 -3.40 0.83
CA TYR A 132 9.05 -3.16 1.91
C TYR A 132 9.62 -2.13 2.87
N CYS A 133 8.84 -1.11 3.19
CA CYS A 133 9.16 -0.09 4.17
C CYS A 133 8.27 -0.25 5.40
N ASP A 134 8.90 -0.27 6.58
CA ASP A 134 8.20 -0.17 7.86
C ASP A 134 8.29 1.26 8.38
N GLY A 135 7.25 1.71 9.08
CA GLY A 135 7.16 3.09 9.59
C GLY A 135 6.57 4.08 8.58
N ARG A 136 6.84 5.37 8.80
CA ARG A 136 6.29 6.45 7.96
C ARG A 136 6.95 6.50 6.59
N VAL A 137 6.14 6.79 5.58
CA VAL A 137 6.56 6.89 4.19
C VAL A 137 5.99 8.14 3.53
N THR A 138 6.71 8.71 2.58
CA THR A 138 6.21 9.76 1.68
C THR A 138 6.71 9.49 0.27
N VAL A 139 5.85 9.65 -0.73
CA VAL A 139 6.20 9.60 -2.15
C VAL A 139 5.78 10.90 -2.80
N GLU A 140 6.69 11.51 -3.55
CA GLU A 140 6.45 12.71 -4.35
C GLU A 140 6.83 12.41 -5.80
N LYS A 141 5.88 12.57 -6.72
CA LYS A 141 6.11 12.36 -8.16
C LYS A 141 5.15 13.22 -8.97
N ASP A 142 5.65 13.90 -10.00
CA ASP A 142 4.84 14.71 -10.93
C ASP A 142 3.90 15.73 -10.24
N GLY A 143 4.27 16.27 -9.07
CA GLY A 143 3.43 17.18 -8.29
C GLY A 143 2.30 16.50 -7.48
N ASP A 144 2.21 15.18 -7.51
CA ASP A 144 1.40 14.39 -6.59
C ASP A 144 2.22 14.00 -5.36
N ARG A 145 1.55 13.91 -4.20
CA ARG A 145 2.15 13.45 -2.95
C ARG A 145 1.29 12.41 -2.27
N LEU A 146 1.92 11.29 -1.92
CA LEU A 146 1.32 10.23 -1.13
C LEU A 146 2.05 10.13 0.21
N LYS A 147 1.30 9.97 1.31
CA LYS A 147 1.84 9.72 2.64
C LYS A 147 1.13 8.55 3.28
N GLY A 148 1.80 7.90 4.22
CA GLY A 148 1.15 6.94 5.10
C GLY A 148 2.15 6.18 5.97
N ARG A 149 1.75 4.99 6.39
CA ARG A 149 2.53 4.09 7.22
C ARG A 149 2.57 2.69 6.61
N GLY A 150 3.77 2.15 6.48
CA GLY A 150 4.02 0.90 5.80
C GLY A 150 3.83 1.03 4.29
N MET A 151 4.78 0.50 3.52
CA MET A 151 4.69 0.53 2.07
C MET A 151 5.35 -0.67 1.44
N TYR A 152 4.79 -1.11 0.33
CA TYR A 152 5.47 -1.97 -0.63
C TYR A 152 5.65 -1.21 -1.94
N PHE A 153 6.77 -1.41 -2.61
CA PHE A 153 7.01 -0.91 -3.96
C PHE A 153 7.64 -1.98 -4.84
N SER A 154 7.25 -2.03 -6.11
CA SER A 154 7.88 -2.87 -7.12
C SER A 154 8.40 -1.99 -8.25
N MET A 155 9.70 -2.03 -8.51
CA MET A 155 10.29 -1.31 -9.65
C MET A 155 9.93 -2.01 -10.96
N ALA A 156 9.88 -3.34 -10.97
CA ALA A 156 9.50 -4.12 -12.14
C ALA A 156 8.01 -3.97 -12.49
N GLY A 157 7.15 -3.96 -11.47
CA GLY A 157 5.70 -3.79 -11.63
C GLY A 157 5.23 -2.34 -11.71
N GLU A 158 6.11 -1.37 -11.43
CA GLU A 158 5.84 0.07 -11.45
C GLU A 158 4.64 0.50 -10.60
N TYR A 159 4.51 -0.08 -9.40
CA TYR A 159 3.44 0.28 -8.48
C TYR A 159 3.93 0.34 -7.03
N ILE A 160 3.15 1.05 -6.22
CA ILE A 160 3.30 1.11 -4.77
C ILE A 160 1.99 0.72 -4.09
N LYS A 161 2.08 0.21 -2.87
CA LYS A 161 0.95 -0.08 -1.99
C LYS A 161 1.27 0.48 -0.61
N ILE A 162 0.52 1.48 -0.18
CA ILE A 162 0.59 2.05 1.19
C ILE A 162 -0.40 1.29 2.06
N MET A 163 0.06 0.80 3.21
CA MET A 163 -0.69 -0.17 4.00
C MET A 163 -1.66 0.48 5.00
N ALA A 164 -1.30 1.64 5.55
CA ALA A 164 -2.11 2.32 6.54
C ALA A 164 -1.93 3.85 6.46
N GLU A 165 -2.88 4.58 7.06
CA GLU A 165 -2.82 6.04 7.24
C GLU A 165 -2.58 6.81 5.92
N CYS A 166 -3.16 6.30 4.82
CA CYS A 166 -2.91 6.84 3.49
C CYS A 166 -3.55 8.23 3.30
N GLU A 167 -2.74 9.21 2.93
CA GLU A 167 -3.16 10.52 2.44
C GLU A 167 -2.65 10.70 1.01
N ILE A 168 -3.53 11.05 0.08
CA ILE A 168 -3.16 11.40 -1.29
C ILE A 168 -3.49 12.87 -1.53
N ARG A 169 -2.50 13.64 -1.98
CA ARG A 169 -2.69 14.98 -2.54
C ARG A 169 -2.34 14.93 -4.02
N THR A 170 -3.31 15.25 -4.86
CA THR A 170 -3.14 15.32 -6.30
C THR A 170 -3.90 16.51 -6.87
N HIS A 171 -3.38 17.06 -7.96
CA HIS A 171 -4.04 18.11 -8.73
C HIS A 171 -4.69 17.56 -10.02
N ARG A 172 -4.58 16.24 -10.26
CA ARG A 172 -5.03 15.57 -11.49
C ARG A 172 -6.53 15.25 -11.46
N ILE A 173 -7.12 15.14 -10.28
CA ILE A 173 -8.55 14.90 -10.12
C ILE A 173 -9.26 16.26 -10.08
N ARG A 174 -9.97 16.59 -11.16
CA ARG A 174 -10.87 17.74 -11.15
C ARG A 174 -12.06 17.43 -10.26
N ASN A 175 -12.25 18.24 -9.23
CA ASN A 175 -13.41 18.13 -8.38
C ASN A 175 -14.65 18.64 -9.15
N ASN A 176 -15.52 17.72 -9.56
CA ASN A 176 -16.84 18.04 -10.13
C ASN A 176 -17.96 18.07 -9.07
N PHE A 177 -17.64 17.90 -7.78
CA PHE A 177 -18.62 18.01 -6.70
C PHE A 177 -19.17 19.46 -6.66
N GLY A 178 -20.45 19.62 -6.98
CA GLY A 178 -21.17 20.89 -6.86
C GLY A 178 -21.48 21.63 -8.17
N ARG A 179 -21.17 21.07 -9.35
CA ARG A 179 -21.77 21.52 -10.61
C ARG A 179 -22.99 20.64 -10.93
N PHE A 180 -24.13 21.00 -10.33
CA PHE A 180 -25.46 20.66 -10.84
C PHE A 180 -26.06 21.89 -11.50
#